data_AF-A0A4D6M0T6-F1
#
_entry.id   AF-A0A4D6M0T6-F1
#
_cell.length_a   1.000
_cell.length_b   1.000
_cell.length_c   1.000
_cell.angle_alpha   90.00
_cell.angle_beta   90.00
_cell.angle_gamma   90.00
#
_symmetry.space_group_name_H-M   'P 1'
#
loop_
_entity.id
_entity.type
_entity.pdbx_description
1 polymer ?
#
loop_
_entity_poly.entity_id
_entity_poly.type
_entity_poly.pdbx_seq_one_letter_code
_entity_poly.pdbx_strand_id
1 'polypeptide(L)' 'MEEAEKELERRSKFLSSLIQKKKSIEQQEGLKVHVRACDMPLPLQNHAFHYARLHLESLLPGTKLDSKLLALSLKKVT' A
#
# COMPACT_ATOMS: atom_id res chain seq x y z
N MET A 1 39.40 2.71 19.10
CA MET A 1 38.83 2.76 17.73
C MET A 1 37.79 1.67 17.54
N GLU A 2 38.11 0.42 17.85
CA GLU A 2 37.23 -0.75 17.63
C GLU A 2 35.86 -0.71 18.37
N GLU A 3 35.79 -0.15 19.58
CA GLU A 3 34.52 -0.03 20.31
C GLU A 3 33.56 0.99 19.69
N ALA A 4 34.10 2.09 19.17
CA ALA A 4 33.33 3.12 18.49
C ALA A 4 32.71 2.58 17.19
N GLU A 5 33.43 1.72 16.48
CA GLU A 5 32.96 1.06 15.26
C GLU A 5 31.82 0.07 15.57
N LYS A 6 31.96 -0.74 16.63
CA LYS A 6 30.91 -1.67 17.07
C LYS A 6 29.62 -0.95 17.47
N GLU A 7 29.73 0.19 18.15
CA GLU A 7 28.58 1.00 18.51
C GLU A 7 27.93 1.67 17.28
N LEU A 8 28.74 2.14 16.33
CA LEU A 8 28.24 2.68 15.07
C LEU A 8 27.45 1.63 14.27
N GLU A 9 27.97 0.39 14.24
CA GLU A 9 27.32 -0.72 13.55
C GLU A 9 25.98 -1.09 14.20
N ARG A 10 25.91 -1.10 15.54
CA ARG A 10 24.66 -1.29 16.28
C ARG A 10 23.64 -0.20 15.97
N ARG A 11 24.06 1.06 15.97
CA ARG A 11 23.18 2.20 15.65
C ARG A 11 22.69 2.15 14.20
N SER A 12 23.56 1.77 13.26
CA SER A 12 23.21 1.61 11.85
C SER A 12 22.19 0.48 11.64
N LYS A 13 22.38 -0.67 12.30
CA LYS A 13 21.42 -1.80 12.29
C LYS A 13 20.08 -1.41 12.91
N PHE A 14 20.10 -0.69 14.03
CA PHE A 14 18.88 -0.20 14.66
C PHE A 14 18.12 0.78 13.75
N LEU A 15 18.83 1.75 13.17
CA LEU A 15 18.25 2.76 12.29
C LEU A 15 17.68 2.13 11.00
N SER A 16 18.39 1.19 10.39
CA SER A 16 17.89 0.44 9.23
C SER A 16 16.64 -0.38 9.56
N SER A 17 16.57 -1.01 10.73
CA SER A 17 15.37 -1.72 11.19
C SER A 17 14.16 -0.79 11.37
N LEU A 18 14.37 0.43 11.88
CA LEU A 18 13.32 1.43 12.02
C LEU A 18 12.83 1.92 10.66
N ILE A 19 13.74 2.16 9.71
CA ILE A 19 13.38 2.55 8.33
C ILE A 19 12.60 1.44 7.65
N GLN A 20 13.04 0.17 7.76
CA GLN A 20 12.31 -0.96 7.17
C GLN A 20 10.92 -1.10 7.75
N LYS A 21 10.76 -0.95 9.07
CA LYS A 21 9.46 -1.00 9.75
C LYS A 21 8.55 0.14 9.30
N LYS A 22 9.07 1.37 9.18
CA LYS A 22 8.29 2.51 8.66
C LYS A 22 7.90 2.31 7.20
N LYS A 23 8.82 1.86 6.35
CA LYS A 23 8.57 1.62 4.92
C LYS A 23 7.57 0.50 4.68
N SER A 24 7.60 -0.56 5.49
CA SER A 24 6.60 -1.62 5.44
C SER A 24 5.24 -1.17 5.97
N ILE A 25 5.18 -0.29 6.97
CA ILE A 25 3.93 0.39 7.37
C ILE A 25 3.42 1.29 6.24
N GLU A 26 4.26 2.12 5.61
CA GLU A 26 3.86 2.99 4.48
C GLU A 26 3.42 2.17 3.24
N GLN A 27 4.04 1.00 3.00
CA GLN A 27 3.62 0.07 1.95
C GLN A 27 2.35 -0.71 2.32
N GLN A 28 2.13 -1.03 3.59
CA GLN A 28 0.87 -1.62 4.09
C GLN A 28 -0.26 -0.59 4.24
N GLU A 29 0.08 0.69 4.37
CA GLU A 29 -0.82 1.81 4.07
C GLU A 29 -1.02 2.00 2.56
N GLY A 30 -0.65 0.99 1.75
CA GLY A 30 -1.10 0.81 0.39
C GLY A 30 -2.61 1.08 0.33
N LEU A 31 -2.93 2.26 -0.17
CA LEU A 31 -4.24 2.76 -0.57
C LEU A 31 -5.36 2.16 0.29
N LYS A 32 -5.49 2.65 1.52
CA LYS A 32 -6.51 2.23 2.49
C LYS A 32 -7.91 2.28 1.87
N VAL A 33 -8.39 1.13 1.40
CA VAL A 33 -9.79 0.94 0.97
C VAL A 33 -10.62 0.63 2.20
N HIS A 34 -11.55 1.51 2.54
CA HIS A 34 -12.50 1.34 3.63
C HIS A 34 -13.92 1.18 3.10
N VAL A 35 -14.61 0.15 3.56
CA VAL A 35 -16.03 -0.08 3.24
C VAL A 35 -16.87 0.85 4.09
N ARG A 36 -17.74 1.65 3.45
CA ARG A 36 -18.74 2.47 4.16
C ARG A 36 -20.09 1.76 4.29
N ALA A 37 -20.49 1.05 3.24
CA ALA A 37 -21.68 0.21 3.18
C ALA A 37 -21.49 -0.83 2.08
N CYS A 38 -22.07 -2.02 2.23
CA CYS A 38 -22.01 -3.05 1.20
C CYS A 38 -23.10 -4.11 1.40
N ASP A 39 -23.87 -4.37 0.36
CA ASP A 39 -24.81 -5.50 0.29
C ASP A 39 -24.23 -6.70 -0.48
N MET A 40 -22.98 -6.61 -0.97
CA MET A 40 -22.32 -7.68 -1.71
C MET A 40 -21.74 -8.73 -0.74
N PRO A 41 -21.77 -10.04 -1.10
CA PRO A 41 -21.15 -11.08 -0.30
C PRO A 41 -19.62 -10.94 -0.28
N LEU A 42 -18.99 -11.40 0.81
CA LEU A 42 -17.55 -11.24 1.08
C LEU A 42 -16.61 -11.66 -0.08
N PRO A 43 -16.87 -12.76 -0.83
CA PRO A 43 -16.04 -13.11 -1.97
C PRO A 43 -16.00 -12.04 -3.07
N LEU A 44 -17.14 -11.40 -3.35
CA LEU A 44 -17.23 -10.32 -4.33
C LEU A 44 -16.59 -9.02 -3.81
N GLN A 45 -16.70 -8.74 -2.51
CA GLN A 45 -16.00 -7.62 -1.90
C GLN A 45 -14.48 -7.75 -2.07
N ASN A 46 -13.93 -8.93 -1.78
CA ASN A 46 -12.50 -9.20 -1.93
C ASN A 46 -12.03 -9.02 -3.38
N HIS A 47 -12.83 -9.48 -4.34
CA HIS A 47 -12.54 -9.29 -5.76
C HIS A 47 -12.55 -7.81 -6.16
N ALA A 48 -13.56 -7.05 -5.71
CA ALA A 48 -13.64 -5.61 -5.95
C ALA A 48 -12.48 -4.83 -5.33
N PHE A 49 -12.07 -5.16 -4.10
CA PHE A 49 -10.92 -4.54 -3.45
C PHE A 49 -9.61 -4.86 -4.16
N HIS A 50 -9.45 -6.10 -4.61
CA HIS A 50 -8.27 -6.51 -5.36
C HIS A 50 -8.14 -5.70 -6.66
N TYR A 51 -9.22 -5.59 -7.44
CA TYR A 51 -9.24 -4.78 -8.67
C TYR A 51 -8.98 -3.30 -8.41
N ALA A 52 -9.60 -2.73 -7.37
CA ALA A 52 -9.36 -1.33 -7.00
C ALA A 52 -7.88 -1.09 -6.63
N ARG A 53 -7.27 -1.96 -5.82
CA ARG A 53 -5.85 -1.87 -5.45
C ARG A 53 -4.94 -1.99 -6.66
N LEU A 54 -5.18 -2.96 -7.54
CA LEU A 54 -4.38 -3.16 -8.75
C LEU A 54 -4.39 -1.94 -9.67
N HIS A 55 -5.55 -1.30 -9.84
CA HIS A 55 -5.64 -0.06 -10.62
C HIS A 55 -4.94 1.12 -9.94
N LEU A 56 -4.99 1.21 -8.62
CA LEU A 56 -4.31 2.26 -7.87
C LEU A 56 -2.79 2.06 -7.82
N GLU A 57 -2.31 0.81 -7.75
CA GLU A 57 -0.88 0.47 -7.84
C GLU A 57 -0.31 0.69 -9.24
N SER A 58 -1.13 0.53 -10.28
CA SER A 58 -0.75 0.86 -11.67
C SER A 58 -0.58 2.36 -11.90
N LEU A 59 -1.06 3.23 -11.00
CA LEU A 59 -0.91 4.68 -11.12
C LEU A 59 0.42 5.11 -10.49
N LEU A 60 1.24 5.81 -11.27
CA LEU A 60 2.48 6.40 -10.77
C LEU A 60 2.20 7.40 -9.64
N PRO A 61 3.06 7.48 -8.61
CA PRO A 61 2.93 8.46 -7.54
C PRO A 61 2.85 9.88 -8.12
N GLY A 62 1.76 10.60 -7.84
CA GLY A 62 1.55 11.99 -8.30
C GLY A 62 0.72 12.15 -9.57
N THR A 63 0.29 11.06 -10.21
CA THR A 63 -0.70 11.14 -11.30
C THR A 63 -2.10 11.36 -10.74
N LYS A 64 -2.84 12.33 -11.29
CA LYS A 64 -4.24 12.54 -10.93
C LYS A 64 -5.05 11.34 -11.40
N LEU A 65 -5.76 10.69 -10.48
CA LEU A 65 -6.62 9.56 -10.76
C LEU A 65 -7.74 9.96 -11.73
N ASP A 66 -7.84 9.31 -12.88
CA ASP A 66 -8.99 9.47 -13.77
C ASP A 66 -10.15 8.62 -13.25
N SER A 67 -11.02 9.28 -12.47
CA SER A 67 -12.21 8.65 -11.87
C SER A 67 -13.13 8.00 -12.91
N LYS A 68 -13.16 8.50 -14.16
CA LYS A 68 -14.03 7.95 -15.21
C LYS A 68 -13.48 6.63 -15.73
N LEU A 69 -12.17 6.55 -15.98
CA LEU A 69 -11.52 5.31 -16.40
C LEU A 69 -11.59 4.25 -15.30
N LEU A 70 -11.37 4.64 -14.04
CA LEU A 70 -11.54 3.74 -12.89
C LEU A 70 -12.98 3.21 -12.79
N ALA A 71 -13.99 4.08 -12.91
CA ALA A 71 -15.39 3.65 -12.88
C ALA A 71 -15.72 2.67 -14.03
N LEU A 72 -15.18 2.92 -15.22
CA LEU A 72 -15.41 2.06 -16.39
C LEU A 72 -14.71 0.70 -16.25
N SER A 73 -13.52 0.64 -15.67
CA SER A 73 -12.84 -0.63 -15.42
C SER A 73 -13.56 -1.44 -14.33
N LEU A 74 -13.95 -0.80 -13.22
CA LEU A 74 -14.72 -1.45 -12.16
C LEU A 74 -16.10 -1.95 -12.64
N LYS A 75 -16.77 -1.20 -13.53
CA LYS A 75 -18.07 -1.60 -14.10
C LYS A 75 -17.99 -2.85 -15.00
N LYS A 76 -16.88 -3.04 -15.71
CA LYS A 76 -16.69 -4.22 -16.59
C LYS A 76 -16.40 -5.51 -15.82
N VAL A 77 -16.13 -5.42 -14.52
CA VAL A 77 -15.76 -6.54 -13.66
C VAL A 77 -16.99 -7.17 -12.97
N THR A 78 -18.16 -6.53 -13.09
CA THR A 78 -19.51 -7.09 -12.82
C THR A 78 -20.13 -7.66 -14.07
#